data_AF-A0A2E4W9C1-F1
#
_entry.id   AF-A0A2E4W9C1-F1
#
_cell.length_a   1.000
_cell.length_b   1.000
_cell.length_c   1.000
_cell.angle_alpha   90.00
_cell.angle_beta   90.00
_cell.angle_gamma   90.00
#
_symmetry.space_group_name_H-M   'P 1'
#
loop_
_entity.id
_entity.type
_entity.pdbx_description
1 polymer ?
#
loop_
_entity_poly.entity_id
_entity_poly.type
_entity_poly.pdbx_seq_one_letter_code
_entity_poly.pdbx_strand_id
1 'polypeptide(L)'
;MLLLMLGVGALLSKQQTGSPDEVVARVGDRKITLGEIEQVWRETDAGSFMQVSQSRYDALVLYLDRVVGNQILEIEAANRGVTVEALLRQELPGRVKPVTNTDVEQFYSSLGSQQAQGRTLEQLRTPIQNFLQQQRPGLARIALISELSSSLDVPIERLLEPPRQEIAIAPTDPIKGPASATVEIVEFSDFQ
;
A
#
# COMPACT_ATOMS: atom_id res chain seq x y z
N MET A 1 23.36 -35.20 -31.90
CA MET A 1 22.65 -36.06 -30.92
C MET A 1 21.64 -35.17 -30.21
N LEU A 2 20.39 -35.28 -30.67
CA LEU A 2 19.24 -34.48 -30.29
C LEU A 2 18.71 -35.00 -28.94
N LEU A 3 18.46 -34.13 -27.96
CA LEU A 3 17.50 -34.45 -26.91
C LEU A 3 16.74 -33.18 -26.49
N LEU A 4 15.58 -33.01 -27.13
CA LEU A 4 14.47 -32.21 -26.60
C LEU A 4 14.00 -32.86 -25.29
N MET A 5 13.86 -32.06 -24.24
CA MET A 5 12.97 -32.36 -23.11
C MET A 5 11.96 -31.21 -23.00
N LEU A 6 10.80 -31.42 -23.61
CA LEU A 6 9.59 -30.65 -23.40
C LEU A 6 9.09 -30.96 -21.97
N GLY A 7 9.26 -30.01 -21.05
CA GLY A 7 8.55 -29.99 -19.79
C GLY A 7 7.44 -28.96 -19.86
N VAL A 8 6.25 -29.37 -20.32
CA VAL A 8 5.03 -28.57 -20.25
C VAL A 8 4.60 -28.50 -18.78
N GLY A 9 5.14 -27.54 -18.05
CA GLY A 9 4.62 -27.11 -16.76
C GLY A 9 3.66 -25.96 -16.98
N ALA A 10 2.38 -26.17 -16.69
CA ALA A 10 1.38 -25.11 -16.68
C ALA A 10 1.94 -23.89 -15.94
N LEU A 11 2.06 -22.76 -16.63
CA LEU A 11 2.21 -21.45 -16.02
C LEU A 11 0.87 -21.09 -15.34
N LEU A 12 0.55 -21.83 -14.28
CA LEU A 12 -0.19 -21.24 -13.18
C LEU A 12 0.78 -20.20 -12.62
N SER A 13 0.53 -18.92 -12.94
CA SER A 13 1.06 -17.81 -12.17
C SER A 13 0.58 -17.98 -10.74
N LYS A 14 1.24 -18.85 -9.97
CA LYS A 14 1.25 -18.73 -8.52
C LYS A 14 1.72 -17.32 -8.27
N GLN A 15 0.83 -16.49 -7.69
CA GLN A 15 1.29 -15.26 -7.08
C GLN A 15 2.46 -15.66 -6.17
N GLN A 16 3.62 -15.07 -6.42
CA GLN A 16 4.88 -15.44 -5.78
C GLN A 16 4.91 -14.83 -4.37
N THR A 17 3.92 -15.19 -3.56
CA THR A 17 3.91 -15.04 -2.10
C THR A 17 4.38 -16.37 -1.55
N GLY A 18 5.65 -16.70 -1.78
CA GLY A 18 6.26 -17.93 -1.31
C GLY A 18 6.67 -17.82 0.16
N SER A 19 6.74 -18.95 0.85
CA SER A 19 7.41 -19.01 2.16
C SER A 19 8.91 -18.86 1.94
N PRO A 20 9.67 -18.23 2.86
CA PRO A 20 11.13 -18.22 2.80
C PRO A 20 11.76 -19.61 2.65
N ASP A 21 11.11 -20.65 3.17
CA ASP A 21 11.57 -22.04 3.10
C ASP A 21 11.20 -22.76 1.78
N GLU A 22 10.44 -22.12 0.90
CA GLU A 22 10.02 -22.71 -0.36
C GLU A 22 11.24 -23.01 -1.24
N VAL A 23 11.41 -24.27 -1.62
CA VAL A 23 12.49 -24.68 -2.53
C VAL A 23 12.15 -24.23 -3.95
N VAL A 24 12.83 -23.21 -4.43
CA VAL A 24 12.62 -22.61 -5.76
C VAL A 24 13.57 -23.18 -6.82
N ALA A 25 14.69 -23.75 -6.42
CA ALA A 25 15.63 -24.41 -7.33
C ALA A 25 16.43 -25.54 -6.65
N ARG A 26 17.06 -26.39 -7.47
CA ARG A 26 18.02 -27.42 -7.02
C ARG A 26 19.23 -27.46 -7.93
N VAL A 27 20.41 -27.62 -7.35
CA VAL A 27 21.69 -27.82 -8.05
C VAL A 27 22.35 -29.07 -7.47
N GLY A 28 22.27 -30.18 -8.21
CA GLY A 28 22.57 -31.51 -7.66
C GLY A 28 21.64 -31.81 -6.47
N ASP A 29 22.22 -32.17 -5.33
CA ASP A 29 21.47 -32.43 -4.09
C ASP A 29 21.18 -31.16 -3.28
N ARG A 30 21.80 -30.01 -3.63
CA ARG A 30 21.56 -28.74 -2.94
C ARG A 30 20.20 -28.17 -3.33
N LYS A 31 19.40 -27.86 -2.32
CA LYS A 31 18.17 -27.06 -2.45
C LYS A 31 18.52 -25.59 -2.32
N ILE A 32 17.86 -24.75 -3.11
CA ILE A 32 17.93 -23.29 -3.03
C ILE A 32 16.52 -22.82 -2.70
N THR A 33 16.39 -22.05 -1.61
CA THR A 33 15.11 -21.56 -1.10
C THR A 33 14.80 -20.14 -1.57
N LEU A 34 13.54 -19.73 -1.49
CA LEU A 34 13.15 -18.35 -1.78
C LEU A 34 13.89 -17.36 -0.86
N GLY A 35 14.02 -17.70 0.44
CA GLY A 35 14.73 -16.89 1.41
C GLY A 35 16.21 -16.70 1.07
N GLU A 36 16.87 -17.73 0.53
CA GLU A 36 18.26 -17.60 0.01
C GLU A 36 18.33 -16.58 -1.13
N ILE A 37 17.37 -16.60 -2.06
CA ILE A 37 17.35 -15.65 -3.19
C ILE A 37 17.08 -14.22 -2.70
N GLU A 38 16.12 -14.03 -1.80
CA GLU A 38 15.80 -12.72 -1.22
C GLU A 38 16.97 -12.16 -0.39
N GLN A 39 17.70 -13.02 0.31
CA GLN A 39 18.91 -12.62 1.02
C GLN A 39 19.99 -12.12 0.05
N VAL A 40 20.29 -12.89 -1.01
CA VAL A 40 21.27 -12.47 -2.03
C VAL A 40 20.83 -11.16 -2.68
N TRP A 41 19.53 -10.98 -2.92
CA TRP A 41 18.99 -9.73 -3.45
C TRP A 41 19.22 -8.56 -2.50
N ARG A 42 18.89 -8.69 -1.21
CA ARG A 42 19.18 -7.66 -0.18
C ARG A 42 20.65 -7.26 -0.13
N GLU A 43 21.55 -8.24 -0.21
CA GLU A 43 22.99 -8.01 -0.10
C GLU A 43 23.57 -7.37 -1.37
N THR A 44 23.05 -7.72 -2.54
CA THR A 44 23.60 -7.28 -3.83
C THR A 44 22.98 -5.96 -4.32
N ASP A 45 21.68 -5.76 -4.06
CA ASP A 45 20.92 -4.59 -4.50
C ASP A 45 19.85 -4.24 -3.45
N ALA A 46 20.32 -3.75 -2.30
CA ALA A 46 19.48 -3.29 -1.20
C ALA A 46 18.48 -2.21 -1.64
N GLY A 47 18.86 -1.35 -2.59
CA GLY A 47 18.01 -0.28 -3.09
C GLY A 47 16.75 -0.80 -3.77
N SER A 48 16.89 -1.73 -4.72
CA SER A 48 15.71 -2.29 -5.39
C SER A 48 14.90 -3.21 -4.46
N PHE A 49 15.55 -3.96 -3.56
CA PHE A 49 14.85 -4.73 -2.53
C PHE A 49 13.98 -3.83 -1.65
N MET A 50 14.52 -2.72 -1.16
CA MET A 50 13.80 -1.77 -0.31
C MET A 50 12.67 -1.08 -1.07
N GLN A 51 12.88 -0.73 -2.35
CA GLN A 51 11.82 -0.13 -3.17
C GLN A 51 10.61 -1.08 -3.31
N VAL A 52 10.84 -2.36 -3.60
CA VAL A 52 9.76 -3.36 -3.74
C VAL A 52 9.10 -3.63 -2.38
N SER A 53 9.90 -3.75 -1.33
CA SER A 53 9.40 -3.95 0.04
C SER A 53 8.53 -2.78 0.49
N GLN A 54 8.94 -1.54 0.18
CA GLN A 54 8.17 -0.34 0.48
C GLN A 54 6.85 -0.32 -0.30
N SER A 55 6.89 -0.60 -1.61
CA SER A 55 5.67 -0.65 -2.44
C SER A 55 4.67 -1.69 -1.90
N ARG A 56 5.14 -2.85 -1.45
CA ARG A 56 4.31 -3.86 -0.80
C ARG A 56 3.72 -3.34 0.51
N TYR A 57 4.53 -2.71 1.36
CA TYR A 57 4.06 -2.14 2.62
C TYR A 57 2.98 -1.07 2.38
N ASP A 58 3.20 -0.14 1.45
CA ASP A 58 2.22 0.91 1.12
C ASP A 58 0.89 0.31 0.66
N ALA A 59 0.94 -0.75 -0.15
CA ALA A 59 -0.27 -1.49 -0.55
C ALA A 59 -0.96 -2.13 0.66
N LEU A 60 -0.19 -2.77 1.56
CA LEU A 60 -0.75 -3.38 2.77
C LEU A 60 -1.39 -2.34 3.69
N VAL A 61 -0.79 -1.17 3.87
CA VAL A 61 -1.36 -0.06 4.64
C VAL A 61 -2.71 0.37 4.05
N LEU A 62 -2.76 0.57 2.73
CA LEU A 62 -4.00 0.94 2.03
C LEU A 62 -5.14 -0.07 2.28
N TYR A 63 -4.83 -1.37 2.19
CA TYR A 63 -5.82 -2.41 2.42
C TYR A 63 -6.16 -2.61 3.91
N LEU A 64 -5.18 -2.42 4.80
CA LEU A 64 -5.41 -2.42 6.25
C LEU A 64 -6.42 -1.34 6.63
N ASP A 65 -6.26 -0.11 6.15
CA ASP A 65 -7.20 0.97 6.41
C ASP A 65 -8.62 0.65 5.90
N ARG A 66 -8.73 -0.08 4.78
CA ARG A 66 -10.03 -0.54 4.28
C ARG A 66 -10.68 -1.56 5.22
N VAL A 67 -9.90 -2.51 5.73
CA VAL A 67 -10.38 -3.54 6.66
C VAL A 67 -10.79 -2.90 7.99
N VAL A 68 -9.94 -2.03 8.55
CA VAL A 68 -10.25 -1.28 9.78
C VAL A 68 -11.50 -0.43 9.60
N GLY A 69 -11.63 0.27 8.48
CA GLY A 69 -12.82 1.05 8.16
C GLY A 69 -14.11 0.22 8.05
N ASN A 70 -14.03 -1.00 7.52
CA ASN A 70 -15.16 -1.94 7.53
C ASN A 70 -15.52 -2.34 8.97
N GLN A 71 -14.52 -2.66 9.79
CA GLN A 71 -14.74 -3.07 11.18
C GLN A 71 -15.45 -1.98 12.00
N ILE A 72 -15.09 -0.72 11.80
CA ILE A 72 -15.77 0.42 12.44
C ILE A 72 -17.25 0.48 12.04
N LEU A 73 -17.58 0.28 10.77
CA LEU A 73 -18.97 0.25 10.30
C LEU A 73 -19.74 -0.94 10.85
N GLU A 74 -19.10 -2.10 11.00
CA GLU A 74 -19.71 -3.30 11.61
C GLU A 74 -20.05 -3.08 13.08
N ILE A 75 -19.14 -2.47 13.84
CA ILE A 75 -19.38 -2.10 15.24
C ILE A 75 -20.59 -1.16 15.31
N GLU A 76 -20.63 -0.12 14.48
CA GLU A 76 -21.74 0.84 14.51
C GLU A 76 -23.08 0.21 14.08
N ALA A 77 -23.05 -0.62 13.05
CA ALA A 77 -24.23 -1.33 12.58
C ALA A 77 -24.78 -2.25 13.68
N ALA A 78 -23.90 -2.96 14.39
CA ALA A 78 -24.27 -3.80 15.54
C ALA A 78 -24.85 -2.96 16.69
N ASN A 79 -24.25 -1.82 17.04
CA ASN A 79 -24.77 -0.91 18.07
C ASN A 79 -26.19 -0.41 17.74
N ARG A 80 -26.48 -0.18 16.46
CA ARG A 80 -27.80 0.26 15.97
C ARG A 80 -28.77 -0.88 15.64
N GLY A 81 -28.34 -2.14 15.73
CA GLY A 81 -29.16 -3.31 15.37
C GLY A 81 -29.53 -3.37 13.88
N VAL A 82 -28.69 -2.85 12.99
CA VAL A 82 -28.90 -2.84 11.53
C VAL A 82 -27.75 -3.56 10.80
N THR A 83 -27.90 -3.80 9.50
CA THR A 83 -26.78 -4.27 8.67
C THR A 83 -25.90 -3.09 8.23
N VAL A 84 -24.62 -3.35 7.92
CA VAL A 84 -23.71 -2.33 7.36
C VAL A 84 -24.29 -1.71 6.09
N GLU A 85 -24.93 -2.49 5.23
CA GLU A 85 -25.58 -1.99 4.02
C GLU A 85 -26.72 -1.01 4.35
N ALA A 86 -27.56 -1.32 5.34
CA ALA A 86 -28.63 -0.44 5.78
C ALA A 86 -28.09 0.86 6.40
N LEU A 87 -27.03 0.76 7.24
CA LEU A 87 -26.33 1.91 7.79
C LEU A 87 -25.81 2.83 6.68
N LEU A 88 -25.11 2.29 5.69
CA LEU A 88 -24.58 3.08 4.58
C LEU A 88 -25.69 3.70 3.72
N ARG A 89 -26.79 2.98 3.46
CA ARG A 89 -27.93 3.51 2.71
C ARG A 89 -28.60 4.69 3.41
N GLN A 90 -28.59 4.70 4.74
CA GLN A 90 -29.11 5.80 5.55
C GLN A 90 -28.15 6.99 5.61
N GLU A 91 -26.86 6.73 5.85
CA GLU A 91 -25.87 7.77 6.16
C GLU A 91 -25.26 8.43 4.91
N LEU A 92 -25.03 7.68 3.83
CA LEU A 92 -24.30 8.22 2.67
C LEU A 92 -25.06 9.33 1.90
N PRO A 93 -26.37 9.26 1.63
CA PRO A 93 -27.06 10.27 0.83
C PRO A 93 -26.91 11.71 1.37
N GLY A 94 -26.96 11.89 2.70
CA GLY A 94 -26.77 13.20 3.34
C GLY A 94 -25.33 13.69 3.34
N ARG A 95 -24.36 12.81 3.08
CA ARG A 95 -22.91 13.09 3.13
C ARG A 95 -22.29 13.27 1.75
N VAL A 96 -22.98 12.83 0.70
CA VAL A 96 -22.56 13.01 -0.70
C VAL A 96 -22.72 14.47 -1.10
N LYS A 97 -21.61 15.19 -1.17
CA LYS A 97 -21.59 16.58 -1.66
C LYS A 97 -21.70 16.61 -3.20
N PRO A 98 -22.50 17.53 -3.77
CA PRO A 98 -22.55 17.69 -5.22
C PRO A 98 -21.20 18.15 -5.78
N VAL A 99 -20.91 17.79 -7.03
CA VAL A 99 -19.74 18.32 -7.75
C VAL A 99 -20.01 19.76 -8.17
N THR A 100 -19.12 20.67 -7.77
CA THR A 100 -19.18 22.10 -8.12
C THR A 100 -18.24 22.42 -9.28
N ASN A 101 -18.44 23.57 -9.93
CA ASN A 101 -17.52 24.05 -10.97
C ASN A 101 -16.10 24.27 -10.42
N THR A 102 -15.98 24.75 -9.19
CA THR A 102 -14.70 24.92 -8.51
C THR A 102 -13.96 23.60 -8.35
N ASP A 103 -14.66 22.50 -8.01
CA ASP A 103 -14.02 21.18 -7.93
C ASP A 103 -13.46 20.74 -9.29
N VAL A 104 -14.19 21.01 -10.38
CA VAL A 104 -13.76 20.67 -11.74
C VAL A 104 -12.53 21.48 -12.15
N GLU A 105 -12.54 22.78 -11.86
CA GLU A 105 -11.42 23.69 -12.14
C GLU A 105 -10.17 23.28 -11.36
N GLN A 106 -10.30 23.03 -10.07
CA GLN A 106 -9.20 22.56 -9.21
C GLN A 106 -8.65 21.21 -9.69
N PHE A 107 -9.54 20.27 -10.03
CA PHE A 107 -9.10 18.98 -10.55
C PHE A 107 -8.36 19.14 -11.88
N TYR A 108 -8.88 19.93 -12.81
CA TYR A 108 -8.20 20.19 -14.08
C TYR A 108 -6.82 20.85 -13.87
N SER A 109 -6.71 21.83 -12.95
CA SER A 109 -5.43 22.45 -12.60
C SER A 109 -4.43 21.47 -11.98
N SER A 110 -4.92 20.41 -11.33
CA SER A 110 -4.06 19.34 -10.79
C SER A 110 -3.64 18.30 -11.85
N LEU A 111 -4.28 18.28 -13.02
CA LEU A 111 -3.90 17.37 -14.09
C LEU A 111 -2.56 17.80 -14.69
N GLY A 112 -1.61 16.86 -14.73
CA GLY A 112 -0.37 17.04 -15.48
C GLY A 112 -0.62 17.11 -16.99
N SER A 113 0.37 17.63 -17.73
CA SER A 113 0.30 17.75 -19.20
C SER A 113 0.02 16.43 -19.92
N GLN A 114 0.56 15.32 -19.39
CA GLN A 114 0.32 13.97 -19.91
C GLN A 114 -1.12 13.52 -19.74
N GLN A 115 -1.77 13.82 -18.60
CA GLN A 115 -3.14 13.43 -18.31
C GLN A 115 -4.15 14.31 -19.07
N ALA A 116 -3.87 15.61 -19.17
CA ALA A 116 -4.69 16.54 -19.95
C ALA A 116 -4.63 16.25 -21.46
N GLN A 117 -3.50 15.72 -21.96
CA GLN A 117 -3.27 15.42 -23.37
C GLN A 117 -3.52 16.64 -24.29
N GLY A 118 -3.17 17.84 -23.80
CA GLY A 118 -3.39 19.10 -24.52
C GLY A 118 -4.85 19.56 -24.63
N ARG A 119 -5.80 18.85 -24.01
CA ARG A 119 -7.22 19.24 -24.00
C ARG A 119 -7.49 20.36 -23.01
N THR A 120 -8.37 21.28 -23.37
CA THR A 120 -8.75 22.42 -22.50
C THR A 120 -9.71 21.99 -21.39
N LEU A 121 -9.90 22.86 -20.39
CA LEU A 121 -10.88 22.66 -19.32
C LEU A 121 -12.28 22.44 -19.88
N GLU A 122 -12.69 23.20 -20.89
CA GLU A 122 -14.00 23.09 -21.53
C GLU A 122 -14.22 21.70 -22.13
N GLN A 123 -13.18 21.16 -22.78
CA GLN A 123 -13.20 19.83 -23.39
C GLN A 123 -13.23 18.70 -22.34
N LEU A 124 -12.63 18.93 -21.16
CA LEU A 124 -12.58 17.94 -20.08
C LEU A 124 -13.63 18.14 -18.98
N ARG A 125 -14.41 19.22 -19.01
CA ARG A 125 -15.38 19.58 -17.96
C ARG A 125 -16.33 18.44 -17.62
N THR A 126 -17.01 17.90 -18.63
CA THR A 126 -17.98 16.80 -18.43
C THR A 126 -17.30 15.50 -17.98
N PRO A 127 -16.21 15.03 -18.63
CA PRO A 127 -15.44 13.89 -18.13
C PRO A 127 -14.98 14.02 -16.66
N ILE A 128 -14.43 15.18 -16.30
CA ILE A 128 -13.98 15.46 -14.93
C ILE A 128 -15.16 15.46 -13.97
N GLN A 129 -16.26 16.13 -14.33
CA GLN A 129 -17.47 16.14 -13.50
C GLN A 129 -17.98 14.72 -13.23
N ASN A 130 -18.05 13.88 -14.27
CA ASN A 130 -18.48 12.49 -14.14
C ASN A 130 -17.52 11.68 -13.26
N PHE A 131 -16.21 11.86 -13.44
CA PHE A 131 -15.20 11.22 -12.60
C PHE A 131 -15.36 11.62 -11.13
N LEU A 132 -15.43 12.93 -10.84
CA LEU A 132 -15.62 13.43 -9.49
C LEU A 132 -16.93 12.94 -8.87
N GLN A 133 -18.01 12.87 -9.67
CA GLN A 133 -19.31 12.37 -9.23
C GLN A 133 -19.22 10.88 -8.81
N GLN A 134 -18.47 10.07 -9.55
CA GLN A 134 -18.21 8.66 -9.22
C GLN A 134 -17.36 8.50 -7.94
N GLN A 135 -16.51 9.48 -7.61
CA GLN A 135 -15.70 9.47 -6.39
C GLN A 135 -16.48 9.88 -5.12
N ARG A 136 -17.57 10.66 -5.25
CA ARG A 136 -18.29 11.21 -4.09
C ARG A 136 -18.76 10.16 -3.08
N PRO A 137 -19.33 9.00 -3.47
CA PRO A 137 -19.75 7.98 -2.51
C PRO A 137 -18.57 7.44 -1.68
N GLY A 138 -17.40 7.26 -2.29
CA GLY A 138 -16.19 6.82 -1.61
C GLY A 138 -15.71 7.84 -0.57
N LEU A 139 -15.69 9.12 -0.93
CA LEU A 139 -15.33 10.20 -0.01
C LEU A 139 -16.33 10.35 1.14
N ALA A 140 -17.63 10.23 0.87
CA ALA A 140 -18.66 10.25 1.91
C ALA A 140 -18.50 9.10 2.90
N ARG A 141 -18.12 7.91 2.41
CA ARG A 141 -17.84 6.75 3.26
C ARG A 141 -16.60 6.95 4.15
N ILE A 142 -15.52 7.51 3.61
CA ILE A 142 -14.31 7.84 4.38
C ILE A 142 -14.66 8.85 5.49
N ALA A 143 -15.44 9.88 5.17
CA ALA A 143 -15.88 10.87 6.15
C ALA A 143 -16.72 10.26 7.27
N LEU A 144 -17.66 9.36 6.93
CA LEU A 144 -18.45 8.61 7.91
C LEU A 144 -17.56 7.77 8.84
N ILE A 145 -16.61 7.02 8.29
CA ILE A 145 -15.70 6.19 9.09
C ILE A 145 -14.87 7.05 10.05
N SER A 146 -14.37 8.21 9.59
CA SER A 146 -13.62 9.16 10.42
C SER A 146 -14.45 9.69 11.59
N GLU A 147 -15.71 10.08 11.32
CA GLU A 147 -16.66 10.52 12.35
C GLU A 147 -16.99 9.41 13.36
N LEU A 148 -17.22 8.18 12.87
CA LEU A 148 -17.50 7.03 13.72
C LEU A 148 -16.29 6.64 14.57
N SER A 149 -15.08 6.69 14.01
CA SER A 149 -13.85 6.42 14.78
C SER A 149 -13.69 7.39 15.95
N SER A 150 -14.03 8.67 15.74
CA SER A 150 -13.96 9.70 16.78
C SER A 150 -15.08 9.59 17.81
N SER A 151 -16.29 9.22 17.39
CA SER A 151 -17.49 9.21 18.26
C SER A 151 -17.66 7.93 19.07
N LEU A 152 -17.19 6.79 18.56
CA LEU A 152 -17.28 5.50 19.24
C LEU A 152 -16.14 5.21 20.21
N ASP A 153 -15.10 6.05 20.24
CA ASP A 153 -13.90 5.88 21.06
C ASP A 153 -13.27 4.47 20.91
N VAL A 154 -13.27 3.94 19.69
CA VAL A 154 -12.71 2.61 19.40
C VAL A 154 -11.18 2.74 19.37
N PRO A 155 -10.43 2.01 20.23
CA PRO A 155 -8.98 2.03 20.18
C PRO A 155 -8.51 1.35 18.88
N ILE A 156 -7.71 2.07 18.08
CA ILE A 156 -7.12 1.55 16.84
C ILE A 156 -5.60 1.50 17.02
N GLU A 157 -5.08 0.29 17.24
CA GLU A 157 -3.65 0.02 17.24
C GLU A 157 -3.22 -0.50 15.86
N ARG A 158 -2.20 0.11 15.27
CA ARG A 158 -1.61 -0.32 14.00
C ARG A 158 -0.26 -0.98 14.27
N LEU A 159 -0.17 -2.27 13.97
CA LEU A 159 1.00 -3.11 14.25
C LEU A 159 1.78 -3.51 12.99
N LEU A 160 1.37 -3.05 11.81
CA LEU A 160 2.10 -3.33 10.58
C LEU A 160 3.37 -2.49 10.56
N GLU A 161 4.52 -3.14 10.60
CA GLU A 161 5.81 -2.46 10.60
C GLU A 161 6.31 -2.14 9.18
N PRO A 162 6.92 -0.95 8.97
CA PRO A 162 7.55 -0.62 7.70
C PRO A 162 8.79 -1.50 7.46
N PRO A 163 9.16 -1.75 6.19
CA PRO A 163 10.38 -2.47 5.88
C PRO A 163 11.59 -1.67 6.36
N ARG A 164 12.58 -2.37 6.91
CA ARG A 164 13.83 -1.79 7.41
C ARG A 164 15.00 -2.48 6.75
N GLN A 165 16.05 -1.71 6.51
CA GLN A 165 17.35 -2.24 6.12
C GLN A 165 18.23 -2.30 7.37
N GLU A 166 18.77 -3.47 7.67
CA GLU A 166 19.84 -3.58 8.65
C GLU A 166 21.10 -2.96 8.06
N ILE A 167 21.71 -2.04 8.81
CA ILE A 167 22.98 -1.42 8.46
C ILE A 167 24.04 -2.05 9.35
N ALA A 168 25.01 -2.73 8.74
CA ALA A 168 26.14 -3.29 9.47
C ALA A 168 27.06 -2.15 9.93
N ILE A 169 27.35 -2.12 11.23
CA ILE A 169 28.26 -1.17 11.86
C ILE A 169 29.57 -1.91 12.15
N ALA A 170 30.67 -1.45 11.59
CA ALA A 170 31.98 -2.01 11.87
C ALA A 170 32.49 -1.53 13.25
N PRO A 171 33.32 -2.31 13.96
CA PRO A 171 33.89 -1.89 15.24
C PRO A 171 34.72 -0.60 15.18
N THR A 172 35.16 -0.22 13.97
CA THR A 172 35.94 0.99 13.71
C THR A 172 35.09 2.22 13.40
N ASP A 173 33.77 2.06 13.26
CA ASP A 173 32.91 3.17 12.89
C ASP A 173 32.81 4.18 14.04
N PRO A 174 32.88 5.49 13.74
CA PRO A 174 32.82 6.52 14.77
C PRO A 174 31.41 6.62 15.35
N ILE A 175 31.26 6.23 16.62
CA ILE A 175 29.97 6.27 17.34
C ILE A 175 29.92 7.48 18.25
N LYS A 176 28.78 8.19 18.26
CA LYS A 176 28.46 9.23 19.23
C LYS A 176 27.20 8.86 20.01
N GLY A 177 27.34 8.77 21.34
CA GLY A 177 26.23 8.45 22.25
C GLY A 177 26.39 7.08 22.91
N PRO A 178 25.52 6.75 23.88
CA PRO A 178 25.52 5.46 24.54
C PRO A 178 24.93 4.38 23.63
N ALA A 179 25.43 3.14 23.74
CA ALA A 179 24.89 1.99 23.02
C ALA A 179 23.41 1.66 23.36
N SER A 180 22.90 2.19 24.48
CA SER A 180 21.50 2.02 24.92
C SER A 180 20.57 3.14 24.44
N ALA A 181 20.94 3.90 23.41
CA ALA A 181 20.10 4.96 22.87
C ALA A 181 18.83 4.36 22.24
N THR A 182 17.66 4.96 22.52
CA THR A 182 16.37 4.52 21.94
C THR A 182 16.29 4.78 20.44
N VAL A 183 17.08 5.73 19.93
CA VAL A 183 17.14 6.10 18.52
C VAL A 183 18.59 6.09 18.08
N GLU A 184 18.84 5.42 16.96
CA GLU A 184 20.13 5.36 16.29
C GLU A 184 20.01 6.06 14.93
N ILE A 185 20.97 6.93 14.62
CA ILE A 185 21.06 7.64 13.34
C ILE A 185 22.40 7.25 12.71
N VAL A 186 22.34 6.64 11.53
CA VAL A 186 23.53 6.34 10.73
C VAL A 186 23.67 7.42 9.66
N GLU A 187 24.81 8.12 9.67
CA GLU A 187 25.15 9.15 8.68
C GLU A 187 26.13 8.57 7.65
N PHE A 188 25.79 8.72 6.37
CA PHE A 188 26.68 8.36 5.25
C PHE A 188 27.34 9.65 4.73
N SER A 189 28.65 9.77 4.88
CA SER A 189 29.40 10.99 4.51
C SER A 189 29.83 11.06 3.05
N ASP A 190 29.67 9.97 2.29
CA ASP A 190 29.96 9.92 0.85
C ASP A 190 28.86 9.13 0.13
N PHE A 191 28.27 9.75 -0.89
CA PHE A 191 27.35 9.10 -1.83
C PHE A 191 28.06 9.09 -3.18
N GLN A 192 28.55 7.94 -3.61
CA GLN A 192 29.05 7.73 -4.98
C GLN A 192 27.98 7.10 -5.85
#